data_AF-A0A2D4K3V1-F1
#
_entry.id   AF-A0A2D4K3V1-F1
#
_cell.length_a   1.000
_cell.length_b   1.000
_cell.length_c   1.000
_cell.angle_alpha   90.00
_cell.angle_beta   90.00
_cell.angle_gamma   90.00
#
_symmetry.space_group_name_H-M   'P 1'
#
loop_
_entity.id
_entity.type
_entity.pdbx_description
1 polymer ?
#
loop_
_entity_poly.entity_id
_entity_poly.type
_entity_poly.pdbx_seq_one_letter_code
_entity_poly.pdbx_strand_id
1 'polypeptide(L)'
;SMFCNLEPVLVQLIHSVNQLAMETRKVMKGNHSRKTAAFVRACVAFCFITIPSLTGIFTRLNLYLHSGQVALANQCLSQADAFFRAAISLVPEVPKMISIDGKLRPSEAYLLEFLCNFFSTLLIVPDHPEQGVLFLVRGLLNVIQDYTWEDNSDDKVKIYTSVVHLLSAMGQETYLYHIDKVESNDTLYGGDTKFLAETSRLCEMVISQILEHLKNLGKDETLKRQSHLALCFFNSLLAHADLRNNKLNQLAVNLWNLAQKHGFADTKTTVKTLEYIKLQSKYPEFSHFTELTLRLPLQSRT
;
A
#
# COMPACT_ATOMS: atom_id res chain seq x y z
N SER A 1 10.33 7.35 40.99
CA SER A 1 10.43 8.03 39.69
C SER A 1 11.52 7.42 38.77
N MET A 2 11.69 6.09 38.73
CA MET A 2 12.81 5.44 38.00
C MET A 2 12.39 4.68 36.73
N PHE A 3 11.09 4.67 36.39
CA PHE A 3 10.54 3.77 35.35
C PHE A 3 10.10 4.46 34.06
N CYS A 4 10.22 5.79 33.95
CA CYS A 4 9.82 6.54 32.74
C CYS A 4 10.71 6.24 31.51
N ASN A 5 11.86 5.58 31.69
CA ASN A 5 12.85 5.31 30.64
C ASN A 5 12.80 3.87 30.09
N LEU A 6 11.83 3.03 30.49
CA LEU A 6 11.81 1.62 30.07
C LEU A 6 11.33 1.46 28.61
N GLU A 7 10.47 2.34 28.11
CA GLU A 7 9.90 2.19 26.77
C GLU A 7 10.96 2.25 25.66
N PRO A 8 11.88 3.25 25.60
CA PRO A 8 12.99 3.23 24.65
C PRO A 8 13.87 1.99 24.77
N VAL A 9 14.05 1.46 25.99
CA VAL A 9 14.83 0.24 26.23
C VAL A 9 14.10 -0.99 25.66
N LEU A 10 12.79 -1.10 25.85
CA LEU A 10 11.99 -2.19 25.28
C LEU A 10 11.97 -2.13 23.76
N VAL A 11 11.83 -0.94 23.17
CA VAL A 11 11.92 -0.74 21.72
C VAL A 11 13.28 -1.20 21.20
N GLN A 12 14.38 -0.75 21.83
CA GLN A 12 15.73 -1.17 21.46
C GLN A 12 15.94 -2.67 21.62
N LEU A 13 15.37 -3.27 22.67
CA LEU A 13 15.45 -4.71 22.92
C LEU A 13 14.72 -5.50 21.83
N ILE A 14 13.51 -5.08 21.43
CA ILE A 14 12.76 -5.69 20.32
C ILE A 14 13.57 -5.60 19.02
N HIS A 15 14.15 -4.45 18.70
CA HIS A 15 15.02 -4.31 17.53
C HIS A 15 16.26 -5.20 17.61
N SER A 16 16.88 -5.32 18.78
CA SER A 16 18.05 -6.18 18.99
C SER A 16 17.70 -7.67 18.80
N VAL A 17 16.52 -8.10 19.26
CA VAL A 17 16.03 -9.47 19.07
C VAL A 17 15.68 -9.75 17.60
N ASN A 18 15.06 -8.78 16.91
CA ASN A 18 14.84 -8.86 15.46
C ASN A 18 16.16 -8.97 14.69
N GLN A 19 17.17 -8.17 15.06
CA GLN A 19 18.50 -8.24 14.47
C GLN A 19 19.16 -9.61 14.72
N LEU A 20 19.03 -10.15 15.93
CA LEU A 20 19.57 -11.47 16.28
C LEU A 20 18.94 -12.60 15.45
N ALA A 21 17.63 -12.52 15.19
CA ALA A 21 16.95 -13.44 14.28
C ALA A 21 17.50 -13.32 12.83
N MET A 22 17.74 -12.10 12.36
CA MET A 22 18.31 -11.86 11.03
C MET A 22 19.77 -12.29 10.89
N GLU A 23 20.60 -12.08 11.92
CA GLU A 23 21.97 -12.60 11.94
C GLU A 23 21.97 -14.14 11.96
N THR A 24 21.04 -14.76 12.68
CA THR A 24 20.85 -16.21 12.63
C THR A 24 20.49 -16.67 11.21
N ARG A 25 19.56 -15.98 10.54
CA ARG A 25 19.23 -16.22 9.13
C ARG A 25 20.47 -16.16 8.24
N LYS A 26 21.29 -15.12 8.41
CA LYS A 26 22.51 -14.86 7.63
C LYS A 26 23.53 -15.99 7.80
N VAL A 27 23.81 -16.40 9.03
CA VAL A 27 24.70 -17.53 9.35
C VAL A 27 24.19 -18.82 8.72
N MET A 28 22.87 -19.05 8.79
CA MET A 28 22.23 -20.25 8.25
C MET A 28 21.93 -20.17 6.74
N LYS A 29 22.21 -19.03 6.08
CA LYS A 29 21.82 -18.75 4.68
C LYS A 29 20.34 -19.07 4.40
N GLY A 30 19.47 -18.76 5.37
CA GLY A 30 18.04 -19.07 5.34
C GLY A 30 17.66 -20.55 5.48
N ASN A 31 18.62 -21.47 5.64
CA ASN A 31 18.36 -22.90 5.88
C ASN A 31 18.44 -23.23 7.37
N HIS A 32 17.33 -23.08 8.08
CA HIS A 32 17.32 -23.31 9.52
C HIS A 32 17.34 -24.79 9.88
N SER A 33 18.18 -25.16 10.84
CA SER A 33 18.06 -26.43 11.55
C SER A 33 16.86 -26.40 12.50
N ARG A 34 16.44 -27.56 13.04
CA ARG A 34 15.40 -27.60 14.09
C ARG A 34 15.71 -26.67 15.27
N LYS A 35 16.98 -26.58 15.69
CA LYS A 35 17.43 -25.75 16.81
C LYS A 35 17.36 -24.26 16.46
N THR A 36 17.90 -23.86 15.32
CA THR A 36 17.91 -22.44 14.91
C THR A 36 16.51 -21.94 14.55
N ALA A 37 15.66 -22.78 13.96
CA ALA A 37 14.26 -22.47 13.73
C ALA A 37 13.49 -22.26 15.04
N ALA A 38 13.72 -23.12 16.05
CA ALA A 38 13.11 -22.97 17.37
C ALA A 38 13.59 -21.68 18.06
N PHE A 39 14.88 -21.36 17.96
CA PHE A 39 15.46 -20.12 18.47
C PHE A 39 14.82 -18.88 17.82
N VAL A 40 14.75 -18.82 16.49
CA VAL A 40 14.12 -17.70 15.78
C VAL A 40 12.65 -17.57 16.14
N ARG A 41 11.90 -18.67 16.26
CA ARG A 41 10.50 -18.61 16.74
C ARG A 41 10.40 -18.06 18.16
N ALA A 42 11.35 -18.36 19.04
CA ALA A 42 11.39 -17.79 20.38
C ALA A 42 11.66 -16.27 20.34
N CYS A 43 12.58 -15.81 19.49
CA CYS A 43 12.82 -14.38 19.25
C CYS A 43 11.55 -13.67 18.77
N VAL A 44 10.89 -14.23 17.76
CA VAL A 44 9.66 -13.72 17.16
C VAL A 44 8.52 -13.68 18.19
N ALA A 45 8.36 -14.74 18.99
CA ALA A 45 7.37 -14.80 20.07
C ALA A 45 7.65 -13.76 21.16
N PHE A 46 8.91 -13.59 21.56
CA PHE A 46 9.32 -12.53 22.49
C PHE A 46 8.90 -11.14 21.98
N CYS A 47 9.18 -10.83 20.71
CA CYS A 47 8.76 -9.56 20.12
C CYS A 47 7.24 -9.40 20.18
N PHE A 48 6.48 -10.44 19.83
CA PHE A 48 5.02 -10.40 19.77
C PHE A 48 4.37 -10.11 21.13
N ILE A 49 4.85 -10.75 22.21
CA ILE A 49 4.32 -10.52 23.57
C ILE A 49 4.80 -9.21 24.19
N THR A 50 5.93 -8.66 23.73
CA THR A 50 6.51 -7.44 24.31
C THR A 50 5.89 -6.18 23.70
N ILE A 51 5.60 -6.15 22.40
CA ILE A 51 5.04 -4.96 21.72
C ILE A 51 3.77 -4.41 22.38
N PRO A 52 2.78 -5.22 22.82
CA PRO A 52 1.60 -4.71 23.53
C PRO A 52 1.89 -3.88 24.78
N SER A 53 3.07 -4.05 25.42
CA SER A 53 3.45 -3.31 26.62
C SER A 53 3.88 -1.86 26.35
N LEU A 54 4.09 -1.48 25.09
CA LEU A 54 4.47 -0.13 24.67
C LEU A 54 3.24 0.78 24.61
N THR A 55 3.43 2.08 24.85
CA THR A 55 2.34 3.05 24.86
C THR A 55 2.16 3.69 23.48
N GLY A 56 3.25 3.96 22.77
CA GLY A 56 3.23 4.62 21.46
C GLY A 56 2.55 3.77 20.38
N ILE A 57 1.41 4.23 19.85
CA ILE A 57 0.67 3.49 18.82
C ILE A 57 1.46 3.30 17.53
N PHE A 58 2.14 4.34 17.04
CA PHE A 58 2.99 4.23 15.85
C PHE A 58 4.23 3.39 16.11
N THR A 59 4.77 3.41 17.33
CA THR A 59 5.85 2.51 17.74
C THR A 59 5.38 1.05 17.65
N ARG A 60 4.20 0.74 18.19
CA ARG A 60 3.60 -0.60 18.11
C ARG A 60 3.31 -1.03 16.68
N LEU A 61 2.66 -0.18 15.86
CA LEU A 61 2.38 -0.44 14.45
C LEU A 61 3.66 -0.79 13.68
N ASN A 62 4.68 0.08 13.78
CA ASN A 62 5.94 -0.13 13.10
C ASN A 62 6.65 -1.39 13.60
N LEU A 63 6.67 -1.66 14.90
CA LEU A 63 7.31 -2.86 15.44
C LEU A 63 6.56 -4.14 15.06
N TYR A 64 5.23 -4.12 14.98
CA TYR A 64 4.48 -5.25 14.47
C TYR A 64 4.83 -5.53 13.01
N LEU A 65 4.87 -4.50 12.16
CA LEU A 65 5.25 -4.64 10.76
C LEU A 65 6.69 -5.16 10.59
N HIS A 66 7.67 -4.53 11.25
CA HIS A 66 9.08 -4.93 11.14
C HIS A 66 9.33 -6.34 11.68
N SER A 67 8.73 -6.68 12.83
CA SER A 67 8.88 -8.03 13.40
C SER A 67 8.16 -9.08 12.54
N GLY A 68 7.04 -8.74 11.91
CA GLY A 68 6.35 -9.56 10.91
C GLY A 68 7.19 -9.80 9.66
N GLN A 69 7.86 -8.76 9.15
CA GLN A 69 8.82 -8.88 8.04
C GLN A 69 10.02 -9.78 8.40
N VAL A 70 10.56 -9.67 9.62
CA VAL A 70 11.63 -10.55 10.12
C VAL A 70 11.16 -11.99 10.24
N ALA A 71 9.95 -12.21 10.75
CA ALA A 71 9.34 -13.54 10.81
C ALA A 71 9.17 -14.14 9.41
N LEU A 72 8.65 -13.35 8.46
CA LEU A 72 8.48 -13.74 7.06
C LEU A 72 9.82 -14.11 6.41
N ALA A 73 10.84 -13.26 6.57
CA ALA A 73 12.21 -13.53 6.08
C ALA A 73 12.82 -14.81 6.64
N ASN A 74 12.36 -15.26 7.81
CA ASN A 74 12.78 -16.49 8.47
C ASN A 74 11.82 -17.67 8.27
N GLN A 75 10.91 -17.61 7.28
CA GLN A 75 9.93 -18.66 6.96
C GLN A 75 9.00 -19.00 8.15
N CYS A 76 8.80 -18.07 9.09
CA CYS A 76 7.89 -18.21 10.22
C CYS A 76 6.51 -17.65 9.82
N LEU A 77 5.87 -18.28 8.83
CA LEU A 77 4.68 -17.73 8.14
C LEU A 77 3.50 -17.47 9.08
N SER A 78 3.18 -18.42 9.97
CA SER A 78 2.06 -18.27 10.91
C SER A 78 2.32 -17.18 11.95
N GLN A 79 3.57 -16.98 12.36
CA GLN A 79 3.93 -15.87 13.23
C GLN A 79 3.85 -14.54 12.48
N ALA A 80 4.34 -14.47 11.25
CA ALA A 80 4.24 -13.28 10.40
C ALA A 80 2.78 -12.85 10.21
N ASP A 81 1.88 -13.79 9.89
CA ASP A 81 0.44 -13.55 9.80
C ASP A 81 -0.13 -12.98 11.12
N ALA A 82 0.26 -13.53 12.28
CA ALA A 82 -0.17 -12.99 13.57
C ALA A 82 0.29 -11.53 13.79
N PHE A 83 1.53 -11.20 13.42
CA PHE A 83 2.06 -9.83 13.45
C PHE A 83 1.25 -8.87 12.56
N PHE A 84 0.97 -9.29 11.33
CA PHE A 84 0.21 -8.48 10.38
C PHE A 84 -1.23 -8.28 10.82
N ARG A 85 -1.89 -9.31 11.36
CA ARG A 85 -3.22 -9.16 11.97
C ARG A 85 -3.22 -8.19 13.15
N ALA A 86 -2.25 -8.31 14.05
CA ALA A 86 -2.13 -7.39 15.18
C ALA A 86 -1.94 -5.93 14.71
N ALA A 87 -1.15 -5.72 13.66
CA ALA A 87 -1.01 -4.41 13.03
C ALA A 87 -2.33 -3.91 12.41
N ILE A 88 -3.04 -4.75 11.66
CA ILE A 88 -4.35 -4.42 11.05
C ILE A 88 -5.36 -4.03 12.13
N SER A 89 -5.46 -4.82 13.21
CA SER A 89 -6.38 -4.56 14.31
C SER A 89 -6.07 -3.27 15.06
N LEU A 90 -4.82 -2.79 15.02
CA LEU A 90 -4.38 -1.57 15.69
C LEU A 90 -4.63 -0.29 14.84
N VAL A 91 -4.79 -0.41 13.52
CA VAL A 91 -5.02 0.74 12.63
C VAL A 91 -6.24 1.59 13.05
N PRO A 92 -7.42 1.02 13.37
CA PRO A 92 -8.58 1.79 13.85
C PRO A 92 -8.32 2.60 15.13
N GLU A 93 -7.35 2.19 15.95
CA GLU A 93 -7.03 2.86 17.21
C GLU A 93 -6.17 4.13 17.02
N VAL A 94 -5.70 4.42 15.80
CA VAL A 94 -4.85 5.59 15.52
C VAL A 94 -5.64 6.88 15.76
N PRO A 95 -5.25 7.71 16.75
CA PRO A 95 -5.96 8.96 17.03
C PRO A 95 -5.71 9.97 15.91
N LYS A 96 -6.64 10.91 15.70
CA LYS A 96 -6.52 11.98 14.69
C LYS A 96 -5.30 12.87 14.88
N MET A 97 -4.92 13.10 16.15
CA MET A 97 -3.78 13.93 16.53
C MET A 97 -2.83 13.13 17.41
N ILE A 98 -1.53 13.30 17.18
CA ILE A 98 -0.45 12.71 17.97
C ILE A 98 0.50 13.79 18.48
N SER A 99 1.09 13.56 19.65
CA SER A 99 2.12 14.44 20.20
C SER A 99 3.51 13.95 19.78
N ILE A 100 4.24 14.78 19.05
CA ILE A 100 5.64 14.53 18.64
C ILE A 100 6.47 15.71 19.13
N ASP A 101 7.46 15.42 19.98
CA ASP A 101 8.32 16.43 20.63
C ASP A 101 7.50 17.54 21.32
N GLY A 102 6.39 17.16 21.95
CA GLY A 102 5.47 18.07 22.63
C GLY A 102 4.55 18.88 21.71
N LYS A 103 4.61 18.68 20.39
CA LYS A 103 3.73 19.34 19.41
C LYS A 103 2.67 18.38 18.90
N LEU A 104 1.41 18.82 18.94
CA LEU A 104 0.31 18.10 18.32
C LEU A 104 0.40 18.20 16.79
N ARG A 105 0.37 17.05 16.12
CA ARG A 105 0.37 16.92 14.67
C ARG A 105 -0.73 15.96 14.22
N PRO A 106 -1.32 16.16 13.02
CA PRO A 106 -2.20 15.17 12.41
C PRO A 106 -1.48 13.83 12.23
N SER A 107 -2.16 12.74 12.54
CA SER A 107 -1.61 11.39 12.41
C SER A 107 -1.68 10.83 10.99
N GLU A 108 -2.57 11.37 10.14
CA GLU A 108 -2.89 10.82 8.81
C GLU A 108 -1.64 10.66 7.93
N ALA A 109 -0.71 11.61 7.95
CA ALA A 109 0.54 11.52 7.19
C ALA A 109 1.42 10.34 7.62
N TYR A 110 1.50 10.09 8.94
CA TYR A 110 2.26 8.97 9.51
C TYR A 110 1.55 7.63 9.25
N LEU A 111 0.22 7.65 9.28
CA LEU A 111 -0.59 6.48 8.94
C LEU A 111 -0.44 6.12 7.46
N LEU A 112 -0.46 7.12 6.56
CA LEU A 112 -0.21 6.92 5.13
C LEU A 112 1.17 6.29 4.88
N GLU A 113 2.23 6.81 5.51
CA GLU A 113 3.58 6.25 5.39
C GLU A 113 3.63 4.79 5.85
N PHE A 114 3.08 4.50 7.03
CA PHE A 114 2.98 3.15 7.57
C PHE A 114 2.22 2.21 6.63
N LEU A 115 1.06 2.63 6.13
CA LEU A 115 0.22 1.82 5.25
C LEU A 115 0.89 1.55 3.90
N CYS A 116 1.59 2.52 3.32
CA CYS A 116 2.36 2.30 2.08
C CYS A 116 3.46 1.22 2.26
N ASN A 117 4.16 1.23 3.40
CA ASN A 117 5.12 0.18 3.74
C ASN A 117 4.42 -1.17 3.95
N PHE A 118 3.27 -1.16 4.63
CA PHE A 118 2.50 -2.38 4.86
C PHE A 118 1.97 -2.97 3.54
N PHE A 119 1.43 -2.17 2.63
CA PHE A 119 1.02 -2.63 1.29
C PHE A 119 2.17 -3.24 0.52
N SER A 120 3.35 -2.63 0.55
CA SER A 120 4.56 -3.20 -0.06
C SER A 120 4.87 -4.57 0.57
N THR A 121 4.78 -4.70 1.88
CA THR A 121 4.96 -5.99 2.56
C THR A 121 3.93 -7.02 2.11
N LEU A 122 2.65 -6.64 2.02
CA LEU A 122 1.56 -7.54 1.65
C LEU A 122 1.68 -8.10 0.23
N LEU A 123 2.39 -7.44 -0.68
CA LEU A 123 2.64 -7.97 -2.03
C LEU A 123 3.30 -9.36 -1.96
N ILE A 124 4.27 -9.52 -1.06
CA ILE A 124 5.09 -10.73 -0.96
C ILE A 124 4.62 -11.70 0.14
N VAL A 125 3.55 -11.37 0.87
CA VAL A 125 2.99 -12.25 1.89
C VAL A 125 2.13 -13.32 1.21
N PRO A 126 2.40 -14.61 1.42
CA PRO A 126 1.54 -15.67 0.92
C PRO A 126 0.17 -15.65 1.59
N ASP A 127 -0.87 -15.91 0.82
CA ASP A 127 -2.22 -16.12 1.35
C ASP A 127 -2.30 -17.39 2.21
N HIS A 128 -3.12 -17.33 3.26
CA HIS A 128 -3.35 -18.48 4.11
C HIS A 128 -4.26 -19.49 3.37
N PRO A 129 -3.90 -20.78 3.29
CA PRO A 129 -4.64 -21.78 2.50
C PRO A 129 -6.12 -21.89 2.83
N GLU A 130 -6.49 -21.62 4.08
CA GLU A 130 -7.85 -21.80 4.61
C GLU A 130 -8.69 -20.52 4.70
N GLN A 131 -8.14 -19.33 4.44
CA GLN A 131 -8.83 -18.06 4.71
C GLN A 131 -9.32 -17.34 3.45
N GLY A 132 -9.13 -17.98 2.30
CA GLY A 132 -9.41 -17.39 1.00
C GLY A 132 -8.33 -16.40 0.57
N VAL A 133 -8.39 -16.02 -0.70
CA VAL A 133 -7.41 -15.14 -1.32
C VAL A 133 -7.50 -13.72 -0.79
N LEU A 134 -6.35 -13.05 -0.75
CA LEU A 134 -6.18 -11.66 -0.36
C LEU A 134 -6.70 -11.35 1.05
N PHE A 135 -6.68 -12.32 1.96
CA PHE A 135 -7.32 -12.20 3.28
C PHE A 135 -6.82 -10.97 4.05
N LEU A 136 -5.49 -10.80 4.17
CA LEU A 136 -4.90 -9.67 4.90
C LEU A 136 -5.15 -8.34 4.20
N VAL A 137 -5.13 -8.32 2.86
CA VAL A 137 -5.45 -7.11 2.06
C VAL A 137 -6.89 -6.68 2.30
N ARG A 138 -7.83 -7.64 2.29
CA ARG A 138 -9.26 -7.38 2.56
C ARG A 138 -9.46 -6.92 4.00
N GLY A 139 -8.80 -7.56 4.96
CA GLY A 139 -8.82 -7.13 6.36
C GLY A 139 -8.33 -5.70 6.54
N LEU A 140 -7.22 -5.34 5.89
CA LEU A 140 -6.67 -3.99 5.94
C LEU A 140 -7.59 -2.96 5.24
N LEU A 141 -8.17 -3.31 4.10
CA LEU A 141 -9.14 -2.46 3.41
C LEU A 141 -10.38 -2.17 4.24
N ASN A 142 -10.90 -3.19 4.94
CA ASN A 142 -12.07 -3.04 5.81
C ASN A 142 -11.78 -2.04 6.94
N VAL A 143 -10.64 -2.17 7.64
CA VAL A 143 -10.30 -1.24 8.72
C VAL A 143 -10.03 0.18 8.22
N ILE A 144 -9.46 0.35 7.02
CA ILE A 144 -9.27 1.66 6.38
C ILE A 144 -10.60 2.31 6.01
N GLN A 145 -11.57 1.50 5.56
CA GLN A 145 -12.90 1.98 5.23
C GLN A 145 -13.63 2.52 6.45
N ASP A 146 -13.51 1.83 7.59
CA ASP A 146 -14.16 2.18 8.86
C ASP A 146 -13.39 3.24 9.67
N TYR A 147 -12.15 3.55 9.28
CA TYR A 147 -11.35 4.61 9.91
C TYR A 147 -12.02 5.98 9.76
N THR A 148 -12.01 6.78 10.83
CA THR A 148 -12.58 8.14 10.83
C THR A 148 -11.58 9.15 10.30
N TRP A 149 -11.63 9.38 8.99
CA TRP A 149 -10.83 10.39 8.27
C TRP A 149 -11.28 11.82 8.58
N GLU A 150 -10.40 12.80 8.41
CA GLU A 150 -10.78 14.22 8.42
C GLU A 150 -11.57 14.60 7.15
N ASP A 151 -12.67 15.32 7.30
CA ASP A 151 -13.61 15.64 6.19
C ASP A 151 -12.95 16.38 5.02
N ASN A 152 -11.91 17.17 5.30
CA ASN A 152 -11.17 17.94 4.31
C ASN A 152 -9.85 17.29 3.90
N SER A 153 -9.57 16.05 4.28
CA SER A 153 -8.34 15.34 3.92
C SER A 153 -8.46 14.60 2.60
N ASP A 154 -7.35 14.56 1.86
CA ASP A 154 -7.21 13.74 0.65
C ASP A 154 -6.45 12.42 0.95
N ASP A 155 -6.08 12.17 2.21
CA ASP A 155 -5.21 11.05 2.58
C ASP A 155 -5.90 9.69 2.38
N LYS A 156 -7.22 9.61 2.62
CA LYS A 156 -8.00 8.41 2.28
C LYS A 156 -7.87 8.04 0.80
N VAL A 157 -7.96 9.03 -0.09
CA VAL A 157 -7.84 8.80 -1.55
C VAL A 157 -6.42 8.45 -1.94
N LYS A 158 -5.41 9.04 -1.30
CA LYS A 158 -4.01 8.65 -1.51
C LYS A 158 -3.77 7.19 -1.11
N ILE A 159 -4.31 6.76 0.02
CA ILE A 159 -4.24 5.36 0.47
C ILE A 159 -4.93 4.44 -0.52
N TYR A 160 -6.15 4.77 -0.95
CA TYR A 160 -6.84 3.98 -1.97
C TYR A 160 -6.09 3.94 -3.30
N THR A 161 -5.41 5.01 -3.68
CA THR A 161 -4.53 5.01 -4.85
C THR A 161 -3.35 4.03 -4.67
N SER A 162 -2.71 4.02 -3.49
CA SER A 162 -1.67 3.03 -3.15
C SER A 162 -2.20 1.59 -3.15
N VAL A 163 -3.45 1.37 -2.73
CA VAL A 163 -4.08 0.04 -2.83
C VAL A 163 -4.30 -0.36 -4.29
N VAL A 164 -4.70 0.56 -5.17
CA VAL A 164 -4.79 0.27 -6.61
C VAL A 164 -3.42 -0.13 -7.17
N HIS A 165 -2.33 0.51 -6.73
CA HIS A 165 -0.98 0.11 -7.11
C HIS A 165 -0.62 -1.29 -6.62
N LEU A 166 -0.94 -1.62 -5.36
CA LEU A 166 -0.75 -2.95 -4.79
C LEU A 166 -1.52 -4.01 -5.58
N LEU A 167 -2.81 -3.79 -5.84
CA LEU A 167 -3.66 -4.73 -6.55
C LEU A 167 -3.21 -4.91 -8.01
N SER A 168 -2.74 -3.84 -8.67
CA SER A 168 -2.12 -3.96 -9.99
C SER A 168 -0.84 -4.80 -9.95
N ALA A 169 0.00 -4.63 -8.93
CA ALA A 169 1.20 -5.43 -8.73
C ALA A 169 0.87 -6.91 -8.43
N MET A 170 -0.17 -7.17 -7.61
CA MET A 170 -0.67 -8.51 -7.34
C MET A 170 -1.26 -9.19 -8.58
N GLY A 171 -1.73 -8.42 -9.56
CA GLY A 171 -2.23 -8.94 -10.83
C GLY A 171 -1.13 -9.34 -11.84
N GLN A 172 0.15 -9.11 -11.53
CA GLN A 172 1.26 -9.48 -12.41
C GLN A 172 1.58 -10.98 -12.30
N GLU A 173 2.07 -11.58 -13.39
CA GLU A 173 2.51 -12.98 -13.41
C GLU A 173 3.75 -13.23 -12.54
N THR A 174 4.57 -12.19 -12.33
CA THR A 174 5.74 -12.23 -11.46
C THR A 174 5.89 -10.89 -10.76
N TYR A 175 6.09 -10.92 -9.45
CA TYR A 175 6.26 -9.71 -8.65
C TYR A 175 7.65 -9.10 -8.85
N LEU A 176 7.74 -7.80 -8.60
CA LEU A 176 8.98 -7.04 -8.76
C LEU A 176 10.08 -7.48 -7.77
N TYR A 177 9.71 -7.98 -6.61
CA TYR A 177 10.62 -8.42 -5.57
C TYR A 177 10.02 -9.58 -4.76
N HIS A 178 10.90 -10.34 -4.13
CA HIS A 178 10.58 -11.53 -3.36
C HIS A 178 11.46 -11.63 -2.12
N ILE A 179 11.04 -12.48 -1.18
CA ILE A 179 11.89 -12.96 -0.10
C ILE A 179 12.39 -14.35 -0.46
N ASP A 180 13.71 -14.52 -0.39
CA ASP A 180 14.35 -15.82 -0.56
C ASP A 180 13.72 -16.88 0.36
N LYS A 181 13.23 -17.96 -0.28
CA LYS A 181 12.53 -19.13 0.32
C LYS A 181 11.12 -18.87 0.84
N VAL A 182 10.48 -17.80 0.41
CA VAL A 182 9.06 -17.57 0.62
C VAL A 182 8.37 -17.57 -0.74
N GLU A 183 7.41 -18.46 -0.92
CA GLU A 183 6.60 -18.51 -2.13
C GLU A 183 5.45 -17.51 -1.98
N SER A 184 5.56 -16.35 -2.64
CA SER A 184 4.54 -15.31 -2.66
C SER A 184 3.38 -15.68 -3.60
N ASN A 185 2.33 -14.86 -3.59
CA ASN A 185 1.09 -15.14 -4.32
C ASN A 185 1.25 -15.24 -5.85
N ASP A 186 2.26 -14.62 -6.46
CA ASP A 186 2.58 -14.83 -7.88
C ASP A 186 3.05 -16.26 -8.16
N THR A 187 3.82 -16.87 -7.26
CA THR A 187 4.17 -18.30 -7.34
C THR A 187 2.98 -19.20 -7.02
N LEU A 188 2.18 -18.85 -6.01
CA LEU A 188 1.06 -19.69 -5.56
C LEU A 188 -0.11 -19.73 -6.55
N TYR A 189 -0.40 -18.59 -7.21
CA TYR A 189 -1.54 -18.45 -8.10
C TYR A 189 -1.15 -18.30 -9.58
N GLY A 190 0.02 -17.75 -9.90
CA GLY A 190 0.58 -17.78 -11.26
C GLY A 190 -0.35 -17.25 -12.37
N GLY A 191 -1.12 -16.19 -12.09
CA GLY A 191 -2.11 -15.66 -13.01
C GLY A 191 -3.46 -16.42 -13.02
N ASP A 192 -3.76 -17.19 -11.98
CA ASP A 192 -5.04 -17.87 -11.82
C ASP A 192 -6.22 -16.90 -12.00
N THR A 193 -7.15 -17.30 -12.88
CA THR A 193 -8.28 -16.45 -13.27
C THR A 193 -9.20 -16.07 -12.11
N LYS A 194 -9.34 -16.92 -11.08
CA LYS A 194 -10.19 -16.60 -9.91
C LYS A 194 -9.48 -15.61 -9.00
N PHE A 195 -8.17 -15.77 -8.81
CA PHE A 195 -7.35 -14.81 -8.07
C PHE A 195 -7.34 -13.43 -8.75
N LEU A 196 -7.16 -13.38 -10.07
CA LEU A 196 -7.21 -12.15 -10.86
C LEU A 196 -8.60 -11.51 -10.85
N ALA A 197 -9.67 -12.31 -10.87
CA ALA A 197 -11.04 -11.81 -10.74
C ALA A 197 -11.28 -11.14 -9.39
N GLU A 198 -10.80 -11.73 -8.29
CA GLU A 198 -10.94 -11.14 -6.96
C GLU A 198 -10.10 -9.86 -6.80
N THR A 199 -8.87 -9.86 -7.34
CA THR A 199 -8.01 -8.66 -7.41
C THR A 199 -8.69 -7.53 -8.18
N SER A 200 -9.29 -7.85 -9.35
CA SER A 200 -10.03 -6.90 -10.18
C SER A 200 -11.27 -6.36 -9.45
N ARG A 201 -12.00 -7.23 -8.75
CA ARG A 201 -13.18 -6.85 -7.96
C ARG A 201 -12.83 -5.85 -6.85
N LEU A 202 -11.75 -6.09 -6.11
CA LEU A 202 -11.27 -5.15 -5.10
C LEU A 202 -10.81 -3.84 -5.74
N CYS A 203 -10.14 -3.91 -6.89
CA CYS A 203 -9.71 -2.71 -7.61
C CYS A 203 -10.91 -1.86 -8.03
N GLU A 204 -11.96 -2.45 -8.62
CA GLU A 204 -13.20 -1.75 -8.99
C GLU A 204 -13.89 -1.07 -7.79
N MET A 205 -13.92 -1.76 -6.64
CA MET A 205 -14.47 -1.18 -5.39
C MET A 205 -13.67 0.06 -4.95
N VAL A 206 -12.35 -0.05 -4.93
CA VAL A 206 -11.45 1.04 -4.49
C VAL A 206 -11.48 2.21 -5.47
N ILE A 207 -11.46 1.95 -6.78
CA ILE A 207 -11.61 2.97 -7.82
C ILE A 207 -12.94 3.71 -7.63
N SER A 208 -14.03 3.00 -7.34
CA SER A 208 -15.34 3.63 -7.11
C SER A 208 -15.31 4.61 -5.93
N GLN A 209 -14.58 4.30 -4.86
CA GLN A 209 -14.40 5.22 -3.72
C GLN A 209 -13.60 6.47 -4.12
N ILE A 210 -12.54 6.32 -4.92
CA ILE A 210 -11.76 7.46 -5.44
C ILE A 210 -12.64 8.36 -6.29
N LEU A 211 -13.47 7.79 -7.17
CA LEU A 211 -14.36 8.55 -8.04
C LEU A 211 -15.47 9.27 -7.27
N GLU A 212 -16.03 8.66 -6.22
CA GLU A 212 -17.01 9.34 -5.37
C GLU A 212 -16.39 10.52 -4.62
N HIS A 213 -15.15 10.43 -4.14
CA HIS A 213 -14.44 11.57 -3.56
C HIS A 213 -14.24 12.70 -4.58
N LEU A 214 -13.77 12.38 -5.79
CA LEU A 214 -13.63 13.37 -6.86
C LEU A 214 -14.97 14.05 -7.20
N LYS A 215 -16.07 13.30 -7.19
CA LYS A 215 -17.41 13.83 -7.42
C LYS A 215 -17.84 14.78 -6.30
N ASN A 216 -17.57 14.44 -5.04
CA ASN A 216 -17.89 15.29 -3.88
C ASN A 216 -17.10 16.60 -3.91
N LEU A 217 -15.79 16.55 -4.21
CA LEU A 217 -14.99 17.77 -4.40
C LEU A 217 -15.57 18.70 -5.48
N GLY A 218 -16.17 18.13 -6.52
CA GLY A 218 -16.88 18.90 -7.56
C GLY A 218 -18.16 19.55 -7.08
N LYS A 219 -18.93 18.88 -6.20
CA LYS A 219 -20.15 19.44 -5.57
C LYS A 219 -19.81 20.56 -4.60
N ASP A 220 -18.71 20.42 -3.86
CA ASP A 220 -18.24 21.38 -2.87
C ASP A 220 -17.45 22.54 -3.49
N GLU A 221 -17.43 22.64 -4.83
CA GLU A 221 -16.70 23.66 -5.61
C GLU A 221 -15.19 23.74 -5.30
N THR A 222 -14.60 22.67 -4.75
CA THR A 222 -13.15 22.56 -4.49
C THR A 222 -12.37 22.13 -5.74
N LEU A 223 -12.65 22.80 -6.86
CA LEU A 223 -12.27 22.40 -8.22
C LEU A 223 -10.76 22.27 -8.43
N LYS A 224 -9.95 23.06 -7.71
CA LYS A 224 -8.48 22.96 -7.77
C LYS A 224 -7.97 21.64 -7.19
N ARG A 225 -8.54 21.19 -6.07
CA ARG A 225 -8.20 19.89 -5.45
C ARG A 225 -8.68 18.73 -6.32
N GLN A 226 -9.92 18.83 -6.83
CA GLN A 226 -10.48 17.86 -7.78
C GLN A 226 -9.58 17.70 -9.00
N SER A 227 -9.17 18.81 -9.61
CA SER A 227 -8.29 18.82 -10.78
C SER A 227 -6.95 18.15 -10.50
N HIS A 228 -6.31 18.47 -9.37
CA HIS A 228 -5.05 17.88 -8.95
C HIS A 228 -5.17 16.36 -8.75
N LEU A 229 -6.16 15.91 -7.99
CA LEU A 229 -6.36 14.49 -7.72
C LEU A 229 -6.76 13.69 -8.96
N ALA A 230 -7.59 14.26 -9.84
CA ALA A 230 -7.93 13.64 -11.11
C ALA A 230 -6.68 13.40 -11.97
N LEU A 231 -5.75 14.36 -12.02
CA LEU A 231 -4.48 14.22 -12.74
C LEU A 231 -3.55 13.19 -12.08
N CYS A 232 -3.44 13.19 -10.75
CA CYS A 232 -2.66 12.19 -10.01
C CYS A 232 -3.18 10.77 -10.24
N PHE A 233 -4.50 10.60 -10.23
CA PHE A 233 -5.12 9.30 -10.47
C PHE A 233 -5.03 8.88 -11.94
N PHE A 234 -5.14 9.82 -12.89
CA PHE A 234 -4.83 9.57 -14.30
C PHE A 234 -3.42 9.01 -14.48
N ASN A 235 -2.40 9.66 -13.88
CA ASN A 235 -1.01 9.20 -13.95
C ASN A 235 -0.84 7.80 -13.33
N SER A 236 -1.60 7.49 -12.27
CA SER A 236 -1.60 6.15 -11.67
C SER A 236 -2.18 5.10 -12.63
N LEU A 237 -3.30 5.39 -13.30
CA LEU A 237 -3.85 4.47 -14.31
C LEU A 237 -2.89 4.31 -15.49
N LEU A 238 -2.27 5.40 -15.94
CA LEU A 238 -1.31 5.34 -17.04
C LEU A 238 -0.10 4.43 -16.73
N ALA A 239 0.34 4.41 -15.47
CA ALA A 239 1.48 3.60 -15.04
C ALA A 239 1.13 2.13 -14.76
N HIS A 240 -0.10 1.84 -14.32
CA HIS A 240 -0.44 0.54 -13.71
C HIS A 240 -1.62 -0.18 -14.33
N ALA A 241 -2.45 0.49 -15.14
CA ALA A 241 -3.66 -0.10 -15.72
C ALA A 241 -3.42 -0.63 -17.14
N ASP A 242 -4.12 -1.70 -17.49
CA ASP A 242 -4.19 -2.15 -18.88
C ASP A 242 -5.16 -1.26 -19.68
N LEU A 243 -4.61 -0.24 -20.35
CA LEU A 243 -5.38 0.71 -21.17
C LEU A 243 -5.83 0.14 -22.52
N ARG A 244 -5.59 -1.15 -22.81
CA ARG A 244 -6.28 -1.89 -23.89
C ARG A 244 -7.71 -2.22 -23.49
N ASN A 245 -8.01 -2.24 -22.18
CA ASN A 245 -9.38 -2.38 -21.70
C ASN A 245 -10.16 -1.08 -21.95
N ASN A 246 -11.24 -1.18 -22.72
CA ASN A 246 -12.07 -0.03 -23.10
C ASN A 246 -12.61 0.77 -21.91
N LYS A 247 -12.97 0.11 -20.80
CA LYS A 247 -13.50 0.80 -19.61
C LYS A 247 -12.41 1.63 -18.92
N LEU A 248 -11.22 1.06 -18.75
CA LEU A 248 -10.07 1.74 -18.13
C LEU A 248 -9.53 2.85 -19.03
N ASN A 249 -9.49 2.61 -20.34
CA ASN A 249 -9.13 3.62 -21.33
C ASN A 249 -10.10 4.83 -21.28
N GLN A 250 -11.41 4.57 -21.27
CA GLN A 250 -12.42 5.62 -21.13
C GLN A 250 -12.30 6.36 -19.80
N LEU A 251 -12.04 5.64 -18.70
CA LEU A 251 -11.82 6.24 -17.40
C LEU A 251 -10.60 7.18 -17.41
N ALA A 252 -9.49 6.76 -18.01
CA ALA A 252 -8.30 7.60 -18.15
C ALA A 252 -8.62 8.89 -18.93
N VAL A 253 -9.32 8.80 -20.06
CA VAL A 253 -9.76 9.99 -20.82
C VAL A 253 -10.67 10.89 -20.00
N ASN A 254 -11.61 10.33 -19.23
CA ASN A 254 -12.49 11.10 -18.36
C ASN A 254 -11.72 11.84 -17.26
N LEU A 255 -10.73 11.20 -16.63
CA LEU A 255 -9.90 11.81 -15.59
C LEU A 255 -9.01 12.92 -16.16
N TRP A 256 -8.45 12.72 -17.35
CA TRP A 256 -7.67 13.75 -18.05
C TRP A 256 -8.52 14.99 -18.35
N ASN A 257 -9.73 14.78 -18.86
CA ASN A 257 -10.66 15.87 -19.16
C ASN A 257 -11.13 16.56 -17.87
N LEU A 258 -11.42 15.81 -16.81
CA LEU A 258 -11.80 16.35 -15.51
C LEU A 258 -10.67 17.20 -14.91
N ALA A 259 -9.43 16.74 -14.99
CA ALA A 259 -8.27 17.48 -14.52
C ALA A 259 -8.18 18.85 -15.20
N GLN A 260 -8.42 18.92 -16.51
CA GLN A 260 -8.27 20.17 -17.26
C GLN A 260 -9.52 21.06 -17.25
N LYS A 261 -10.72 20.51 -17.00
CA LYS A 261 -12.04 21.17 -17.18
C LYS A 261 -12.14 22.63 -16.73
N HIS A 262 -11.49 22.98 -15.61
CA HIS A 262 -11.55 24.31 -15.00
C HIS A 262 -10.21 25.07 -15.05
N GLY A 263 -9.24 24.63 -15.86
CA GLY A 263 -7.95 25.31 -16.04
C GLY A 263 -6.98 25.18 -14.85
N PHE A 264 -7.29 24.37 -13.84
CA PHE A 264 -6.45 24.18 -12.64
C PHE A 264 -5.35 23.12 -12.81
N ALA A 265 -5.37 22.34 -13.89
CA ALA A 265 -4.34 21.33 -14.14
C ALA A 265 -2.96 21.99 -14.30
N ASP A 266 -1.95 21.38 -13.67
CA ASP A 266 -0.56 21.83 -13.84
C ASP A 266 -0.10 21.58 -15.29
N THR A 267 0.04 22.68 -16.05
CA THR A 267 0.36 22.63 -17.49
C THR A 267 1.71 21.96 -17.76
N LYS A 268 2.68 22.13 -16.85
CA LYS A 268 3.99 21.49 -17.00
C LYS A 268 3.88 19.97 -16.88
N THR A 269 3.11 19.49 -15.92
CA THR A 269 2.84 18.06 -15.71
C THR A 269 2.04 17.48 -16.88
N THR A 270 0.95 18.13 -17.32
CA THR A 270 0.14 17.60 -18.43
C THR A 270 0.94 17.51 -19.73
N VAL A 271 1.73 18.53 -20.08
CA VAL A 271 2.59 18.49 -21.29
C VAL A 271 3.58 17.33 -21.21
N LYS A 272 4.30 17.20 -20.08
CA LYS A 272 5.28 16.11 -19.89
C LYS A 272 4.63 14.73 -19.93
N THR A 273 3.46 14.58 -19.33
CA THR A 273 2.71 13.32 -19.38
C THR A 273 2.33 12.97 -20.82
N LEU A 274 1.88 13.94 -21.62
CA LEU A 274 1.56 13.71 -23.03
C LEU A 274 2.80 13.37 -23.87
N GLU A 275 3.92 14.04 -23.62
CA GLU A 275 5.21 13.69 -24.24
C GLU A 275 5.66 12.27 -23.90
N TYR A 276 5.49 11.86 -22.63
CA TYR A 276 5.77 10.50 -22.20
C TYR A 276 4.88 9.49 -22.94
N ILE A 277 3.57 9.71 -23.03
CA ILE A 277 2.64 8.81 -23.75
C ILE A 277 3.07 8.66 -25.22
N LYS A 278 3.40 9.78 -25.89
CA LYS A 278 3.90 9.78 -27.27
C LYS A 278 5.25 9.06 -27.45
N LEU A 279 6.11 9.12 -26.44
CA LEU A 279 7.37 8.39 -26.44
C LEU A 279 7.12 6.89 -26.30
N GLN A 280 6.26 6.51 -25.36
CA GLN A 280 5.89 5.11 -25.10
C GLN A 280 5.14 4.49 -26.30
N SER A 281 4.31 5.26 -27.00
CA SER A 281 3.55 4.76 -28.15
C SER A 281 4.41 4.30 -29.34
N LYS A 282 5.72 4.58 -29.32
CA LYS A 282 6.68 4.09 -30.32
C LYS A 282 7.01 2.61 -30.15
N TYR A 283 6.81 2.07 -28.96
CA TYR A 283 7.05 0.66 -28.69
C TYR A 283 5.81 -0.17 -29.10
N PRO A 284 5.98 -1.31 -29.80
CA PRO A 284 4.86 -2.11 -30.32
C PRO A 284 3.84 -2.53 -29.25
N GLU A 285 4.30 -2.88 -28.06
CA GLU A 285 3.47 -3.28 -26.92
C GLU A 285 2.52 -2.16 -26.43
N PHE A 286 2.90 -0.90 -26.66
CA PHE A 286 2.13 0.29 -26.27
C PHE A 286 1.49 0.99 -27.47
N SER A 287 1.29 0.29 -28.59
CA SER A 287 0.69 0.86 -29.81
C SER A 287 -0.67 1.55 -29.56
N HIS A 288 -1.47 1.04 -28.63
CA HIS A 288 -2.75 1.61 -28.18
C HIS A 288 -2.62 3.05 -27.60
N PHE A 289 -1.44 3.47 -27.17
CA PHE A 289 -1.19 4.85 -26.73
C PHE A 289 -1.26 5.87 -27.86
N THR A 290 -1.08 5.44 -29.11
CA THR A 290 -1.25 6.32 -30.29
C THR A 290 -2.69 6.84 -30.36
N GLU A 291 -3.66 5.93 -30.22
CA GLU A 291 -5.08 6.28 -30.20
C GLU A 291 -5.44 7.08 -28.93
N LEU A 292 -4.89 6.68 -27.79
CA LEU A 292 -5.09 7.40 -26.53
C LEU A 292 -4.66 8.87 -26.66
N THR A 293 -3.49 9.14 -27.24
CA THR A 293 -2.94 10.50 -27.41
C THR A 293 -3.91 11.41 -28.17
N LEU A 294 -4.60 10.89 -29.19
CA LEU A 294 -5.59 11.67 -29.97
C LEU A 294 -6.79 12.10 -29.13
N ARG A 295 -7.07 11.38 -28.05
CA ARG A 295 -8.19 11.62 -27.12
C ARG A 295 -7.80 12.43 -25.90
N LEU A 296 -6.53 12.87 -25.80
CA LEU A 296 -5.99 13.65 -24.69
C LEU A 296 -5.60 15.06 -25.15
N PRO A 297 -6.57 15.92 -25.56
CA PRO A 297 -6.24 17.28 -25.97
C PRO A 297 -5.68 18.07 -24.78
N LEU A 298 -4.73 18.97 -25.07
CA LEU A 298 -4.34 20.01 -24.12
C LEU A 298 -5.33 21.15 -24.25
N GLN A 299 -5.91 21.60 -23.14
CA GLN A 299 -6.71 22.82 -23.19
C GLN A 299 -5.78 24.03 -23.33
N SER A 300 -5.97 24.79 -24.40
CA SER A 300 -5.39 26.13 -24.55
C SER A 300 -6.00 27.04 -23.49
N ARG A 301 -5.16 27.65 -22.64
CA ARG A 301 -5.58 28.67 -21.67
C ARG A 301 -6.24 29.82 -22.44
N THR A 302 -7.56 29.97 -22.34
CA THR A 302 -8.27 31.21 -22.62
C THR A 302 -8.31 32.06 -21.37
#